data_AF-A0A1W2HBY2-F1
#
_entry.id   AF-A0A1W2HBY2-F1
#
_cell.length_a   1.000
_cell.length_b   1.000
_cell.length_c   1.000
_cell.angle_alpha   90.00
_cell.angle_beta   90.00
_cell.angle_gamma   90.00
#
_symmetry.space_group_name_H-M   'P 1'
#
loop_
_entity.id
_entity.type
_entity.pdbx_description
1 polymer ?
#
loop_
_entity_poly.entity_id
_entity_poly.type
_entity_poly.pdbx_seq_one_letter_code
_entity_poly.pdbx_strand_id
1 'polypeptide(L)'
;MRIFSLLILLLFFNEVYSQDQLAEYRRAKTLMEYGNYKDAMELLRPYMEESDFGALSYYAKYHFAYSAFKNNQIELVKSVLQPLLEVQSFNKKDEVKYLLALAYFKEENYLNALQEIETILDESIFSEAEKASYNYLQNVSVSFLVSNLSKFQRNSGYLLVLKEQLEKQSLMSSDEKLVYQKLRNISTGEPVVENNKNMQVLDIAMVLPFNYSGGSGVQSFNSGNFVFELFQGINFALKEFKNKGVKINVKTFDTQRDLDKLRNILVDPFMQQVDLIIGPIYPDETEIVMAFAEKNNVPFVNPLSNIDDRLGELEFAYLFRPSVSSLSNALIEYLRKNVEGKRLAIAYSNTVRDEQLAKKIAESSERFGYVNMFNRQVSNKDINRFFDDTQLRYDSLSKADVIVILSDDPNIASSTFGFMESQNIKVPVVVLDSWLNFNFASYEMLESQNFVFLGNNTMNFNSEYLIQFRTDFYKKHLIYPSSNAHLGYELIYWIVETINPSKGFDFRKNLNQRGYQSGRISYGFDFTNSFNNRYVPILELESGILKTK
;
A
#
# COMPACT_ATOMS: atom_id res chain seq x y z
N MET A 1 29.83 -12.34 105.22
CA MET A 1 28.99 -11.27 104.66
C MET A 1 29.63 -10.83 103.34
N ARG A 2 29.05 -11.28 102.21
CA ARG A 2 29.31 -10.87 100.80
C ARG A 2 30.77 -10.99 100.28
N ILE A 3 31.08 -11.34 99.04
CA ILE A 3 30.47 -11.97 97.87
C ILE A 3 31.71 -12.44 97.06
N PHE A 4 31.54 -13.55 96.34
CA PHE A 4 32.55 -14.26 95.54
C PHE A 4 32.88 -13.55 94.21
N SER A 5 34.01 -13.99 93.62
CA SER A 5 34.31 -14.10 92.17
C SER A 5 35.11 -12.97 91.51
N LEU A 6 36.40 -13.19 91.17
CA LEU A 6 36.93 -13.89 89.99
C LEU A 6 36.70 -13.11 88.69
N LEU A 7 37.67 -12.27 88.30
CA LEU A 7 37.71 -11.68 86.96
C LEU A 7 38.78 -12.41 86.14
N ILE A 8 38.36 -13.49 85.49
CA ILE A 8 39.14 -14.18 84.46
C ILE A 8 39.09 -13.32 83.20
N LEU A 9 40.29 -13.01 82.71
CA LEU A 9 40.56 -12.42 81.41
C LEU A 9 40.13 -13.43 80.33
N LEU A 10 38.97 -13.23 79.71
CA LEU A 10 38.51 -14.02 78.57
C LEU A 10 38.37 -13.11 77.34
N LEU A 11 39.16 -13.46 76.34
CA LEU A 11 39.21 -12.92 75.00
C LEU A 11 37.81 -12.78 74.40
N PHE A 12 37.48 -11.58 73.93
CA PHE A 12 36.70 -11.46 72.71
C PHE A 12 37.59 -10.81 71.67
N PHE A 13 38.00 -11.64 70.71
CA PHE A 13 38.45 -11.19 69.40
C PHE A 13 37.40 -10.21 68.88
N ASN A 14 37.80 -8.95 68.70
CA ASN A 14 37.07 -8.07 67.79
C ASN A 14 37.30 -8.63 66.39
N GLU A 15 36.44 -9.56 65.95
CA GLU A 15 36.22 -9.69 64.52
C GLU A 15 35.52 -8.40 64.09
N VAL A 16 36.33 -7.43 63.68
CA VAL A 16 35.85 -6.32 62.87
C VAL A 16 35.47 -6.91 61.51
N TYR A 17 34.31 -7.56 61.45
CA TYR A 17 33.61 -7.70 60.19
C TYR A 17 33.18 -6.29 59.81
N SER A 18 33.94 -5.67 58.92
CA SER A 18 33.33 -4.79 57.94
C SER A 18 32.42 -5.68 57.07
N GLN A 19 31.27 -6.03 57.61
CA GLN A 19 30.18 -6.63 56.84
C GLN A 19 29.72 -5.53 55.92
N ASP A 20 30.04 -5.70 54.65
CA ASP A 20 29.47 -4.96 53.55
C ASP A 20 27.94 -5.02 53.68
N GLN A 21 27.34 -3.98 54.26
CA GLN A 21 25.92 -3.93 54.64
C GLN A 21 24.98 -4.19 53.47
N LEU A 22 25.47 -4.11 52.23
CA LEU A 22 24.73 -4.33 51.00
C LEU A 22 25.12 -5.63 50.27
N ALA A 23 25.99 -6.47 50.84
CA ALA A 23 26.39 -7.74 50.24
C ALA A 23 25.19 -8.67 50.02
N GLU A 24 24.33 -8.84 51.02
CA GLU A 24 23.13 -9.68 50.92
C GLU A 24 22.08 -9.07 49.98
N TYR A 25 21.95 -7.74 49.95
CA TYR A 25 21.10 -7.05 48.96
C TYR A 25 21.58 -7.31 47.51
N ARG A 26 22.88 -7.20 47.24
CA ARG A 26 23.45 -7.52 45.92
C ARG A 26 23.26 -8.99 45.57
N ARG A 27 23.48 -9.89 46.53
CA ARG A 27 23.24 -11.32 46.36
C ARG A 27 21.78 -11.60 46.02
N ALA A 28 20.83 -10.91 46.66
CA ALA A 28 19.42 -11.05 46.33
C ALA A 28 19.13 -10.66 44.87
N LYS A 29 19.70 -9.55 44.38
CA LYS A 29 19.56 -9.16 42.97
C LYS A 29 20.13 -10.22 42.02
N THR A 30 21.30 -10.77 42.32
CA THR A 30 21.89 -11.87 41.55
C THR A 30 21.00 -13.11 41.56
N LEU A 31 20.40 -13.47 42.70
CA LEU A 31 19.44 -14.58 42.77
C LEU A 31 18.20 -14.33 41.90
N MET A 32 17.71 -13.09 41.81
CA MET A 32 16.61 -12.74 40.91
C MET A 32 16.99 -12.97 39.43
N GLU A 33 18.21 -12.60 39.04
CA GLU A 33 18.72 -12.84 37.67
C GLU A 33 18.79 -14.34 37.34
N TYR A 34 19.15 -15.18 38.32
CA TYR A 34 19.16 -16.64 38.17
C TYR A 34 17.78 -17.30 38.39
N GLY A 35 16.72 -16.52 38.59
CA GLY A 35 15.35 -17.03 38.77
C GLY A 35 15.05 -17.65 40.13
N ASN A 36 15.95 -17.48 41.12
CA ASN A 36 15.73 -17.95 42.49
C ASN A 36 15.02 -16.86 43.33
N TYR A 37 13.75 -16.66 43.02
CA TYR A 37 12.97 -15.55 43.59
C TYR A 37 12.62 -15.75 45.07
N LYS A 38 12.44 -16.99 45.53
CA LYS A 38 12.08 -17.26 46.93
C LYS A 38 13.22 -16.89 47.87
N ASP A 39 14.44 -17.31 47.55
CA ASP A 39 15.61 -16.97 48.37
C ASP A 39 15.94 -15.48 48.27
N ALA A 40 15.75 -14.87 47.09
CA ALA A 40 15.88 -13.43 46.92
C ALA A 40 14.92 -12.64 47.84
N MET A 41 13.67 -13.08 47.98
CA MET A 41 12.71 -12.44 48.90
C MET A 41 13.18 -12.49 50.36
N GLU A 42 13.69 -13.63 50.82
CA GLU A 42 14.21 -13.77 52.19
C GLU A 42 15.38 -12.83 52.45
N LEU A 43 16.31 -12.70 51.48
CA LEU A 43 17.43 -11.77 51.59
C LEU A 43 17.03 -10.29 51.50
N LEU A 44 15.95 -9.96 50.78
CA LEU A 44 15.47 -8.58 50.64
C LEU A 44 14.67 -8.09 51.84
N ARG A 45 14.04 -9.00 52.61
CA ARG A 45 13.13 -8.67 53.70
C ARG A 45 13.71 -7.68 54.73
N PRO A 46 14.96 -7.83 55.22
CA PRO A 46 15.53 -6.88 56.18
C PRO A 46 15.71 -5.46 55.61
N TYR A 47 15.89 -5.35 54.29
CA TYR A 47 16.15 -4.07 53.63
C TYR A 47 14.87 -3.26 53.35
N MET A 48 13.68 -3.80 53.63
CA MET A 48 12.41 -3.13 53.36
C MET A 48 12.03 -2.10 54.43
N GLU A 49 12.73 -2.04 55.55
CA GLU A 49 12.44 -1.08 56.63
C GLU A 49 13.00 0.30 56.31
N GLU A 50 12.13 1.31 56.27
CA GLU A 50 12.49 2.68 55.92
C GLU A 50 13.32 3.36 57.01
N SER A 51 13.06 3.04 58.28
CA SER A 51 13.85 3.55 59.42
C SER A 51 15.32 3.19 59.32
N ASP A 52 15.62 2.05 58.70
CA ASP A 52 16.95 1.43 58.71
C ASP A 52 17.71 1.74 57.43
N PHE A 53 17.01 1.84 56.28
CA PHE A 53 17.64 1.94 54.96
C PHE A 53 17.18 3.14 54.11
N GLY A 54 16.26 3.98 54.61
CA GLY A 54 15.79 5.18 53.93
C GLY A 54 15.33 4.90 52.49
N ALA A 55 15.86 5.65 51.52
CA ALA A 55 15.48 5.52 50.11
C ALA A 55 15.77 4.12 49.51
N LEU A 56 16.78 3.40 50.01
CA LEU A 56 17.07 2.04 49.55
C LEU A 56 15.90 1.09 49.84
N SER A 57 15.15 1.33 50.92
CA SER A 57 14.02 0.48 51.30
C SER A 57 12.93 0.44 50.23
N TYR A 58 12.73 1.52 49.48
CA TYR A 58 11.75 1.55 48.39
C TYR A 58 12.16 0.65 47.23
N TYR A 59 13.45 0.64 46.87
CA TYR A 59 13.99 -0.28 45.86
C TYR A 59 13.98 -1.73 46.35
N ALA A 60 14.25 -1.96 47.64
CA ALA A 60 14.13 -3.28 48.26
C ALA A 60 12.68 -3.80 48.18
N LYS A 61 11.69 -2.96 48.54
CA LYS A 61 10.25 -3.27 48.40
C LYS A 61 9.88 -3.59 46.96
N TYR A 62 10.36 -2.82 45.98
CA TYR A 62 10.13 -3.11 44.56
C TYR A 62 10.72 -4.46 44.13
N HIS A 63 11.99 -4.73 44.43
CA HIS A 63 12.63 -6.01 44.08
C HIS A 63 12.00 -7.21 44.80
N PHE A 64 11.58 -7.02 46.05
CA PHE A 64 10.86 -8.01 46.83
C PHE A 64 9.51 -8.32 46.18
N ALA A 65 8.75 -7.30 45.81
CA ALA A 65 7.47 -7.46 45.11
C ALA A 65 7.63 -8.10 43.73
N TYR A 66 8.66 -7.76 42.96
CA TYR A 66 8.96 -8.43 41.70
C TYR A 66 9.20 -9.92 41.91
N SER A 67 9.99 -10.28 42.92
CA SER A 67 10.25 -11.68 43.28
C SER A 67 8.98 -12.39 43.77
N ALA A 68 8.14 -11.71 44.54
CA ALA A 68 6.83 -12.21 44.97
C ALA A 68 5.91 -12.48 43.77
N PHE A 69 5.89 -11.59 42.77
CA PHE A 69 5.11 -11.77 41.53
C PHE A 69 5.55 -13.01 40.76
N LYS A 70 6.87 -13.22 40.63
CA LYS A 70 7.45 -14.41 39.99
C LYS A 70 7.17 -15.70 40.78
N ASN A 71 7.05 -15.60 42.10
CA ASN A 71 6.58 -16.69 42.98
C ASN A 71 5.05 -16.81 43.08
N ASN A 72 4.29 -16.10 42.25
CA ASN A 72 2.83 -16.15 42.21
C ASN A 72 2.12 -15.71 43.52
N GLN A 73 2.75 -14.84 44.32
CA GLN A 73 2.20 -14.31 45.58
C GLN A 73 1.52 -12.95 45.34
N ILE A 74 0.41 -12.93 44.61
CA ILE A 74 -0.15 -11.70 44.01
C ILE A 74 -0.66 -10.67 45.04
N GLU A 75 -1.33 -11.11 46.11
CA GLU A 75 -1.75 -10.22 47.21
C GLU A 75 -0.56 -9.55 47.92
N LEU A 76 0.55 -10.28 48.04
CA LEU A 76 1.77 -9.73 48.63
C LEU A 76 2.40 -8.66 47.71
N VAL A 77 2.34 -8.85 46.39
CA VAL A 77 2.79 -7.85 45.42
C VAL A 77 2.03 -6.55 45.62
N LYS A 78 0.69 -6.62 45.63
CA LYS A 78 -0.17 -5.42 45.76
C LYS A 78 0.07 -4.69 47.08
N SER A 79 0.10 -5.42 48.20
CA SER A 79 0.28 -4.82 49.54
C SER A 79 1.64 -4.14 49.72
N VAL A 80 2.69 -4.65 49.07
CA VAL A 80 4.04 -4.04 49.12
C VAL A 80 4.18 -2.86 48.16
N LEU A 81 3.55 -2.92 46.98
CA LEU A 81 3.73 -1.92 45.92
C LEU A 81 2.83 -0.69 46.07
N GLN A 82 1.57 -0.84 46.50
CA GLN A 82 0.63 0.28 46.60
C GLN A 82 1.18 1.47 47.41
N PRO A 83 1.81 1.29 48.59
CA PRO A 83 2.38 2.40 49.35
C PRO A 83 3.50 3.15 48.61
N LEU A 84 4.21 2.51 47.67
CA LEU A 84 5.31 3.14 46.94
C LEU A 84 4.86 4.23 45.96
N LEU A 85 3.60 4.19 45.51
CA LEU A 85 3.05 5.20 44.59
C LEU A 85 2.94 6.59 45.26
N GLU A 86 2.72 6.62 46.57
CA GLU A 86 2.58 7.84 47.37
C GLU A 86 3.94 8.49 47.74
N VAL A 87 5.04 7.73 47.65
CA VAL A 87 6.37 8.21 48.02
C VAL A 87 6.90 9.18 46.96
N GLN A 88 6.99 10.47 47.26
CA GLN A 88 7.41 11.49 46.28
C GLN A 88 8.85 11.31 45.79
N SER A 89 9.76 10.86 46.65
CA SER A 89 11.19 10.68 46.34
C SER A 89 11.49 9.44 45.48
N PHE A 90 10.51 8.55 45.30
CA PHE A 90 10.70 7.32 44.55
C PHE A 90 10.51 7.56 43.04
N ASN A 91 11.54 7.29 42.25
CA ASN A 91 11.58 7.60 40.82
C ASN A 91 11.12 6.45 39.91
N LYS A 92 10.88 5.24 40.45
CA LYS A 92 10.42 4.07 39.68
C LYS A 92 8.92 3.81 39.76
N LYS A 93 8.12 4.87 39.78
CA LYS A 93 6.66 4.76 39.96
C LYS A 93 6.00 4.06 38.77
N ASP A 94 6.53 4.24 37.57
CA ASP A 94 5.97 3.64 36.37
C ASP A 94 6.26 2.13 36.29
N GLU A 95 7.43 1.69 36.75
CA GLU A 95 7.71 0.26 36.92
C GLU A 95 6.81 -0.38 38.01
N VAL A 96 6.47 0.38 39.06
CA VAL A 96 5.52 -0.07 40.09
C VAL A 96 4.12 -0.22 39.51
N LYS A 97 3.61 0.78 38.78
CA LYS A 97 2.31 0.72 38.10
C LYS A 97 2.23 -0.47 37.14
N TYR A 98 3.29 -0.68 36.33
CA TYR A 98 3.33 -1.81 35.42
C TYR A 98 3.28 -3.16 36.17
N LEU A 99 4.06 -3.33 37.24
CA LEU A 99 4.05 -4.57 38.02
C LEU A 99 2.72 -4.78 38.77
N LEU A 100 2.06 -3.71 39.23
CA LEU A 100 0.69 -3.75 39.76
C LEU A 100 -0.31 -4.15 38.69
N ALA A 101 -0.20 -3.63 37.47
CA ALA A 101 -1.06 -4.03 36.35
C ALA A 101 -0.93 -5.52 36.02
N LEU A 102 0.30 -6.04 35.98
CA LEU A 102 0.54 -7.48 35.81
C LEU A 102 -0.06 -8.33 36.95
N ALA A 103 0.00 -7.84 38.19
CA ALA A 103 -0.63 -8.48 39.34
C ALA A 103 -2.16 -8.52 39.18
N TYR A 104 -2.79 -7.40 38.82
CA TYR A 104 -4.24 -7.35 38.56
C TYR A 104 -4.66 -8.24 37.38
N PHE A 105 -3.87 -8.30 36.30
CA PHE A 105 -4.15 -9.21 35.18
C PHE A 105 -4.15 -10.68 35.59
N LYS A 106 -3.24 -11.11 36.49
CA LYS A 106 -3.22 -12.48 37.01
C LYS A 106 -4.45 -12.87 37.83
N GLU A 107 -5.16 -11.89 38.37
CA GLU A 107 -6.42 -12.08 39.09
C GLU A 107 -7.65 -11.82 38.20
N GLU A 108 -7.45 -11.68 36.89
CA GLU A 108 -8.51 -11.33 35.92
C GLU A 108 -9.21 -9.99 36.25
N ASN A 109 -8.56 -9.13 37.04
CA ASN A 109 -9.04 -7.79 37.34
C ASN A 109 -8.61 -6.81 36.24
N TYR A 110 -9.15 -7.02 35.03
CA TYR A 110 -8.75 -6.32 33.81
C TYR A 110 -8.94 -4.80 33.90
N LEU A 111 -9.99 -4.32 34.58
CA LEU A 111 -10.28 -2.90 34.66
C LEU A 111 -9.20 -2.16 35.47
N ASN A 112 -8.86 -2.66 36.66
CA ASN A 112 -7.82 -2.04 37.47
C ASN A 112 -6.45 -2.16 36.78
N ALA A 113 -6.15 -3.30 36.14
CA ALA A 113 -4.92 -3.46 35.38
C ALA A 113 -4.77 -2.38 34.30
N LEU A 114 -5.80 -2.18 33.48
CA LEU A 114 -5.79 -1.19 32.41
C LEU A 114 -5.74 0.25 32.94
N GLN A 115 -6.42 0.53 34.05
CA GLN A 115 -6.37 1.84 34.69
C GLN A 115 -4.97 2.19 35.19
N GLU A 116 -4.24 1.23 35.79
CA GLU A 116 -2.85 1.46 36.18
C GLU A 116 -1.98 1.78 34.96
N ILE A 117 -2.16 1.04 33.85
CA ILE A 117 -1.40 1.22 32.61
C ILE A 117 -1.59 2.63 32.01
N GLU A 118 -2.82 3.13 31.98
CA GLU A 118 -3.10 4.48 31.45
C GLU A 118 -2.41 5.61 32.23
N THR A 119 -1.99 5.36 33.47
CA THR A 119 -1.27 6.34 34.28
C THR A 119 0.25 6.29 34.11
N ILE A 120 0.79 5.37 33.31
CA ILE A 120 2.22 5.27 33.01
C ILE A 120 2.63 6.40 32.05
N LEU A 121 3.72 7.10 32.40
CA LEU A 121 4.22 8.25 31.66
C LEU A 121 5.47 7.91 30.82
N ASP A 122 6.30 6.98 31.30
CA ASP A 122 7.43 6.45 30.54
C ASP A 122 6.94 5.62 29.34
N GLU A 123 7.24 6.10 28.13
CA GLU A 123 6.78 5.49 26.88
C GLU A 123 7.35 4.08 26.65
N SER A 124 8.56 3.78 27.15
CA SER A 124 9.14 2.44 27.03
C SER A 124 8.38 1.45 27.91
N ILE A 125 8.06 1.83 29.15
CA ILE A 125 7.28 1.01 30.07
C ILE A 125 5.83 0.89 29.58
N PHE A 126 5.25 1.98 29.06
CA PHE A 126 3.91 1.96 28.48
C PHE A 126 3.83 0.95 27.32
N SER A 127 4.81 0.94 26.41
CA SER A 127 4.86 -0.03 25.31
C SER A 127 4.95 -1.49 25.79
N GLU A 128 5.71 -1.77 26.86
CA GLU A 128 5.69 -3.11 27.48
C GLU A 128 4.32 -3.45 28.08
N ALA A 129 3.65 -2.49 28.70
CA ALA A 129 2.33 -2.64 29.27
C ALA A 129 1.23 -2.86 28.21
N GLU A 130 1.36 -2.27 27.02
CA GLU A 130 0.49 -2.55 25.87
C GLU A 130 0.63 -4.01 25.41
N LYS A 131 1.85 -4.55 25.35
CA LYS A 131 2.08 -5.98 25.05
C LYS A 131 1.44 -6.88 26.09
N ALA A 132 1.55 -6.53 27.37
CA ALA A 132 0.87 -7.25 28.45
C ALA A 132 -0.65 -7.20 28.26
N SER A 133 -1.21 -6.03 27.93
CA SER A 133 -2.64 -5.85 27.64
C SER A 133 -3.09 -6.77 26.51
N TYR A 134 -2.34 -6.83 25.40
CA TYR A 134 -2.63 -7.74 24.29
C TYR A 134 -2.68 -9.21 24.74
N ASN A 135 -1.67 -9.64 25.51
CA ASN A 135 -1.56 -11.04 25.94
C ASN A 135 -2.65 -11.46 26.93
N TYR A 136 -2.95 -10.63 27.93
CA TYR A 136 -3.90 -10.97 28.99
C TYR A 136 -5.36 -10.79 28.58
N LEU A 137 -5.65 -9.98 27.56
CA LEU A 137 -7.03 -9.69 27.15
C LEU A 137 -7.57 -10.61 26.05
N GLN A 138 -6.75 -11.51 25.47
CA GLN A 138 -7.12 -12.38 24.34
C GLN A 138 -8.48 -13.08 24.46
N ASN A 139 -8.87 -13.45 25.70
CA ASN A 139 -10.10 -14.20 25.99
C ASN A 139 -11.18 -13.38 26.70
N VAL A 140 -10.97 -12.07 26.87
CA VAL A 140 -11.95 -11.18 27.52
C VAL A 140 -13.13 -10.96 26.59
N SER A 141 -14.33 -10.69 27.12
CA SER A 141 -15.52 -10.55 26.27
C SER A 141 -15.48 -9.25 25.45
N VAL A 142 -15.94 -9.33 24.19
CA VAL A 142 -16.09 -8.15 23.32
C VAL A 142 -16.96 -7.07 23.96
N SER A 143 -18.03 -7.46 24.66
CA SER A 143 -18.89 -6.51 25.39
C SER A 143 -18.11 -5.69 26.43
N PHE A 144 -17.20 -6.31 27.18
CA PHE A 144 -16.34 -5.60 28.13
C PHE A 144 -15.41 -4.61 27.42
N LEU A 145 -14.79 -5.05 26.31
CA LEU A 145 -13.86 -4.25 25.53
C LEU A 145 -14.57 -3.06 24.84
N VAL A 146 -15.74 -3.26 24.25
CA VAL A 146 -16.51 -2.16 23.67
C VAL A 146 -16.95 -1.16 24.74
N SER A 147 -17.43 -1.64 25.89
CA SER A 147 -17.94 -0.77 26.97
C SER A 147 -16.86 0.10 27.62
N ASN A 148 -15.58 -0.29 27.51
CA ASN A 148 -14.47 0.46 28.09
C ASN A 148 -13.57 1.12 27.04
N LEU A 149 -13.92 1.04 25.75
CA LEU A 149 -13.10 1.58 24.66
C LEU A 149 -12.72 3.04 24.87
N SER A 150 -13.65 3.89 25.30
CA SER A 150 -13.39 5.32 25.51
C SER A 150 -12.34 5.62 26.58
N LYS A 151 -12.10 4.69 27.51
CA LYS A 151 -11.10 4.85 28.59
C LYS A 151 -9.70 4.43 28.18
N PHE A 152 -9.58 3.55 27.19
CA PHE A 152 -8.33 2.83 26.86
C PHE A 152 -7.92 2.99 25.40
N GLN A 153 -8.27 4.13 24.78
CA GLN A 153 -7.97 4.40 23.37
C GLN A 153 -6.49 4.63 23.08
N ARG A 154 -5.67 4.91 24.11
CA ARG A 154 -4.22 5.09 23.95
C ARG A 154 -3.49 3.74 23.89
N ASN A 155 -4.05 2.70 24.50
CA ASN A 155 -3.44 1.37 24.60
C ASN A 155 -3.66 0.55 23.31
N SER A 156 -2.65 0.51 22.45
CA SER A 156 -2.68 -0.20 21.17
C SER A 156 -2.91 -1.71 21.34
N GLY A 157 -2.35 -2.34 22.38
CA GLY A 157 -2.57 -3.75 22.68
C GLY A 157 -4.03 -4.07 22.99
N TYR A 158 -4.70 -3.19 23.74
CA TYR A 158 -6.14 -3.27 24.00
C TYR A 158 -6.97 -3.14 22.71
N LEU A 159 -6.66 -2.14 21.88
CA LEU A 159 -7.37 -1.90 20.62
C LEU A 159 -7.23 -3.07 19.64
N LEU A 160 -6.04 -3.67 19.60
CA LEU A 160 -5.73 -4.80 18.75
C LEU A 160 -6.55 -6.04 19.15
N VAL A 161 -6.61 -6.38 20.44
CA VAL A 161 -7.44 -7.48 20.93
C VAL A 161 -8.91 -7.26 20.56
N LEU A 162 -9.43 -6.05 20.77
CA LEU A 162 -10.81 -5.72 20.41
C LEU A 162 -11.06 -5.91 18.91
N LYS A 163 -10.15 -5.45 18.05
CA LYS A 163 -10.22 -5.66 16.60
C LYS A 163 -10.26 -7.15 16.24
N GLU A 164 -9.28 -7.92 16.71
CA GLU A 164 -9.18 -9.36 16.40
C GLU A 164 -10.41 -10.15 16.89
N GLN A 165 -10.95 -9.79 18.06
CA GLN A 165 -12.14 -10.45 18.57
C GLN A 165 -13.39 -10.09 17.78
N LEU A 166 -13.52 -8.84 17.31
CA LEU A 166 -14.60 -8.43 16.42
C LEU A 166 -14.51 -9.18 15.09
N GLU A 167 -13.32 -9.31 14.49
CA GLU A 167 -13.09 -10.04 13.23
C GLU A 167 -13.47 -11.53 13.31
N LYS A 168 -13.32 -12.15 14.49
CA LYS A 168 -13.69 -13.55 14.73
C LYS A 168 -15.21 -13.76 14.84
N GLN A 169 -16.01 -12.71 14.99
CA GLN A 169 -17.46 -12.83 15.12
C GLN A 169 -18.14 -13.01 13.75
N SER A 170 -19.06 -13.97 13.66
CA SER A 170 -19.88 -14.20 12.46
C SER A 170 -20.98 -13.14 12.28
N LEU A 171 -21.40 -12.49 13.36
CA LEU A 171 -22.44 -11.45 13.38
C LEU A 171 -22.03 -10.35 14.37
N MET A 172 -21.90 -9.11 13.87
CA MET A 172 -21.68 -7.91 14.67
C MET A 172 -22.96 -7.08 14.77
N SER A 173 -23.21 -6.49 15.93
CA SER A 173 -24.21 -5.43 16.13
C SER A 173 -23.85 -4.15 15.35
N SER A 174 -24.82 -3.25 15.19
CA SER A 174 -24.58 -1.95 14.52
C SER A 174 -23.49 -1.12 15.21
N ASP A 175 -23.43 -1.16 16.53
CA ASP A 175 -22.44 -0.42 17.32
C ASP A 175 -21.04 -1.05 17.19
N GLU A 176 -20.95 -2.38 17.24
CA GLU A 176 -19.70 -3.13 17.02
C GLU A 176 -19.14 -2.91 15.60
N LYS A 177 -20.00 -2.82 14.58
CA LYS A 177 -19.58 -2.48 13.21
C LYS A 177 -18.97 -1.09 13.14
N LEU A 178 -19.55 -0.10 13.82
CA LEU A 178 -19.01 1.26 13.87
C LEU A 178 -17.66 1.30 14.59
N VAL A 179 -17.53 0.55 15.68
CA VAL A 179 -16.25 0.39 16.39
C VAL A 179 -15.22 -0.28 15.48
N TYR A 180 -15.55 -1.40 14.85
CA TYR A 180 -14.66 -2.10 13.93
C TYR A 180 -14.19 -1.21 12.77
N GLN A 181 -15.09 -0.43 12.17
CA GLN A 181 -14.73 0.54 11.12
C GLN A 181 -13.68 1.56 11.58
N LYS A 182 -13.74 2.01 12.84
CA LYS A 182 -12.74 2.92 13.43
C LYS A 182 -11.41 2.22 13.70
N LEU A 183 -11.43 0.94 14.08
CA LEU A 183 -10.24 0.15 14.40
C LEU A 183 -9.60 -0.51 13.18
N ARG A 184 -10.27 -0.50 12.02
CA ARG A 184 -9.83 -1.18 10.79
C ARG A 184 -8.36 -0.90 10.43
N ASN A 185 -7.91 0.33 10.61
CA ASN A 185 -6.57 0.80 10.27
C ASN A 185 -5.52 0.53 11.36
N ILE A 186 -5.89 -0.05 12.50
CA ILE A 186 -4.96 -0.46 13.54
C ILE A 186 -4.33 -1.78 13.08
N SER A 187 -3.05 -1.74 12.75
CA SER A 187 -2.28 -2.86 12.23
C SER A 187 -2.20 -4.00 13.26
N THR A 188 -2.46 -5.22 12.79
CA THR A 188 -2.33 -6.47 13.54
C THR A 188 -0.87 -6.74 13.89
N GLY A 189 -0.60 -6.97 15.17
CA GLY A 189 0.73 -7.19 15.74
C GLY A 189 1.38 -8.51 15.31
N GLU A 190 1.78 -8.62 14.05
CA GLU A 190 3.09 -9.21 13.81
C GLU A 190 4.14 -8.28 14.44
N PRO A 191 5.22 -8.82 15.04
CA PRO A 191 6.26 -7.98 15.57
C PRO A 191 6.66 -7.04 14.44
N VAL A 192 6.53 -5.74 14.71
CA VAL A 192 7.43 -4.76 14.10
C VAL A 192 8.80 -5.28 14.52
N VAL A 193 9.41 -6.13 13.68
CA VAL A 193 10.80 -5.92 13.32
C VAL A 193 10.85 -4.43 13.19
N GLU A 194 11.57 -3.74 14.07
CA GLU A 194 11.99 -2.37 13.83
C GLU A 194 12.60 -2.43 12.44
N ASN A 195 11.75 -2.23 11.44
CA ASN A 195 12.14 -2.05 10.09
C ASN A 195 12.73 -0.67 10.25
N ASN A 196 14.05 -0.66 10.47
CA ASN A 196 14.95 0.43 10.17
C ASN A 196 14.86 0.71 8.66
N LYS A 197 13.62 0.81 8.14
CA LYS A 197 13.27 1.05 6.77
C LYS A 197 13.71 2.47 6.55
N ASN A 198 14.69 2.58 5.68
CA ASN A 198 15.32 3.83 5.41
C ASN A 198 14.34 4.73 4.64
N MET A 199 13.63 5.59 5.37
CA MET A 199 12.70 6.57 4.80
C MET A 199 13.38 7.61 3.88
N GLN A 200 14.70 7.50 3.67
CA GLN A 200 15.43 8.29 2.69
C GLN A 200 15.58 7.61 1.33
N VAL A 201 15.17 6.35 1.16
CA VAL A 201 15.31 5.61 -0.10
C VAL A 201 13.93 5.11 -0.52
N LEU A 202 13.59 5.27 -1.80
CA LEU A 202 12.42 4.66 -2.41
C LEU A 202 12.78 3.27 -2.94
N ASP A 203 12.25 2.22 -2.32
CA ASP A 203 12.47 0.82 -2.67
C ASP A 203 11.35 0.29 -3.58
N ILE A 204 11.67 -0.01 -4.84
CA ILE A 204 10.71 -0.51 -5.83
C ILE A 204 11.06 -1.95 -6.21
N ALA A 205 10.11 -2.87 -6.05
CA ALA A 205 10.18 -4.19 -6.68
C ALA A 205 9.56 -4.12 -8.06
N MET A 206 10.29 -4.54 -9.08
CA MET A 206 9.76 -4.66 -10.44
C MET A 206 9.63 -6.13 -10.79
N VAL A 207 8.40 -6.62 -10.84
CA VAL A 207 8.07 -8.02 -11.04
C VAL A 207 7.46 -8.14 -12.43
N LEU A 208 8.26 -8.50 -13.43
CA LEU A 208 7.82 -8.54 -14.83
C LEU A 208 8.25 -9.85 -15.51
N PRO A 209 7.47 -10.34 -16.49
CA PRO A 209 7.78 -11.54 -17.26
C PRO A 209 8.74 -11.18 -18.40
N PHE A 210 10.02 -10.97 -18.08
CA PHE A 210 11.04 -10.69 -19.09
C PHE A 210 11.26 -11.87 -20.05
N ASN A 211 10.87 -13.09 -19.64
CA ASN A 211 11.00 -14.32 -20.42
C ASN A 211 12.44 -14.50 -20.95
N TYR A 212 13.42 -14.14 -20.12
CA TYR A 212 14.81 -14.13 -20.49
C TYR A 212 15.41 -15.53 -20.31
N SER A 213 15.71 -16.20 -21.41
CA SER A 213 16.27 -17.57 -21.43
C SER A 213 17.79 -17.63 -21.22
N GLY A 214 18.44 -16.58 -20.71
CA GLY A 214 19.83 -16.64 -20.29
C GLY A 214 20.85 -16.73 -21.42
N GLY A 215 21.17 -15.59 -22.06
CA GLY A 215 22.30 -15.46 -22.98
C GLY A 215 23.08 -14.18 -22.66
N SER A 216 24.39 -14.27 -22.43
CA SER A 216 25.26 -13.14 -22.07
C SER A 216 25.24 -12.03 -23.13
N GLY A 217 24.45 -10.98 -22.88
CA GLY A 217 24.49 -9.72 -23.65
C GLY A 217 23.11 -9.09 -23.81
N VAL A 218 22.87 -8.00 -23.09
CA VAL A 218 21.67 -7.12 -23.20
C VAL A 218 21.57 -6.40 -24.56
N GLN A 219 22.45 -6.71 -25.52
CA GLN A 219 22.63 -5.95 -26.77
C GLN A 219 22.06 -6.62 -28.03
N SER A 220 21.50 -7.83 -27.95
CA SER A 220 20.89 -8.50 -29.10
C SER A 220 19.47 -8.96 -28.77
N PHE A 221 18.50 -8.05 -28.79
CA PHE A 221 17.09 -8.40 -28.68
C PHE A 221 16.31 -7.81 -29.84
N ASN A 222 15.56 -8.67 -30.54
CA ASN A 222 14.65 -8.30 -31.61
C ASN A 222 13.70 -7.19 -31.13
N SER A 223 13.59 -6.12 -31.91
CA SER A 223 12.51 -5.14 -31.83
C SER A 223 11.15 -5.84 -31.71
N GLY A 224 10.32 -5.46 -30.72
CA GLY A 224 8.95 -5.99 -30.58
C GLY A 224 8.62 -6.71 -29.27
N ASN A 225 9.52 -6.80 -28.28
CA ASN A 225 9.13 -7.26 -26.94
C ASN A 225 8.69 -6.07 -26.07
N PHE A 226 7.37 -5.91 -25.95
CA PHE A 226 6.73 -4.80 -25.23
C PHE A 226 7.15 -4.69 -23.74
N VAL A 227 7.52 -5.80 -23.08
CA VAL A 227 8.00 -5.79 -21.69
C VAL A 227 9.38 -5.13 -21.59
N PHE A 228 10.29 -5.47 -22.52
CA PHE A 228 11.59 -4.81 -22.58
C PHE A 228 11.49 -3.36 -23.01
N GLU A 229 10.57 -3.02 -23.91
CA GLU A 229 10.32 -1.63 -24.29
C GLU A 229 9.84 -0.80 -23.09
N LEU A 230 8.87 -1.32 -22.32
CA LEU A 230 8.42 -0.71 -21.07
C LEU A 230 9.60 -0.51 -20.11
N PHE A 231 10.42 -1.55 -19.94
CA PHE A 231 11.60 -1.52 -19.08
C PHE A 231 12.66 -0.50 -19.52
N GLN A 232 12.86 -0.30 -20.83
CA GLN A 232 13.76 0.73 -21.35
C GLN A 232 13.30 2.13 -20.95
N GLY A 233 11.99 2.40 -21.05
CA GLY A 233 11.36 3.63 -20.57
C GLY A 233 11.59 3.86 -19.07
N ILE A 234 11.29 2.83 -18.27
CA ILE A 234 11.47 2.85 -16.81
C ILE A 234 12.93 3.15 -16.46
N ASN A 235 13.89 2.42 -17.04
CA ASN A 235 15.31 2.61 -16.76
C ASN A 235 15.82 3.99 -17.14
N PHE A 236 15.25 4.57 -18.21
CA PHE A 236 15.59 5.91 -18.63
C PHE A 236 15.20 6.93 -17.56
N ALA A 237 13.93 6.92 -17.12
CA ALA A 237 13.44 7.80 -16.06
C ALA A 237 14.16 7.59 -14.71
N LEU A 238 14.39 6.34 -14.31
CA LEU A 238 15.13 6.01 -13.08
C LEU A 238 16.54 6.62 -13.09
N LYS A 239 17.25 6.58 -14.24
CA LYS A 239 18.57 7.19 -14.38
C LYS A 239 18.51 8.70 -14.22
N GLU A 240 17.49 9.36 -14.77
CA GLU A 240 17.31 10.81 -14.61
C GLU A 240 17.08 11.20 -13.15
N PHE A 241 16.22 10.49 -12.42
CA PHE A 241 15.99 10.77 -11.00
C PHE A 241 17.22 10.51 -10.15
N LYS A 242 17.97 9.43 -10.42
CA LYS A 242 19.26 9.17 -9.75
C LYS A 242 20.27 10.28 -10.01
N ASN A 243 20.36 10.78 -11.25
CA ASN A 243 21.21 11.93 -11.59
C ASN A 243 20.78 13.23 -10.89
N LYS A 244 19.48 13.38 -10.60
CA LYS A 244 18.92 14.49 -9.81
C LYS A 244 19.09 14.29 -8.29
N GLY A 245 19.77 13.22 -7.85
CA GLY A 245 20.06 12.94 -6.45
C GLY A 245 18.92 12.25 -5.68
N VAL A 246 17.85 11.82 -6.35
CA VAL A 246 16.79 11.04 -5.70
C VAL A 246 17.32 9.64 -5.41
N LYS A 247 17.28 9.22 -4.14
CA LYS A 247 17.70 7.89 -3.72
C LYS A 247 16.60 6.88 -4.03
N ILE A 248 16.77 6.14 -5.13
CA ILE A 248 15.85 5.08 -5.56
C ILE A 248 16.61 3.77 -5.67
N ASN A 249 16.14 2.75 -4.96
CA ASN A 249 16.61 1.39 -5.09
C ASN A 249 15.55 0.56 -5.82
N VAL A 250 15.97 -0.16 -6.86
CA VAL A 250 15.05 -0.97 -7.69
C VAL A 250 15.63 -2.36 -7.82
N LYS A 251 14.86 -3.37 -7.42
CA LYS A 251 15.18 -4.78 -7.66
C LYS A 251 14.22 -5.35 -8.68
N THR A 252 14.77 -5.90 -9.75
CA THR A 252 14.02 -6.51 -10.85
C THR A 252 13.93 -8.01 -10.68
N PHE A 253 12.75 -8.57 -10.84
CA PHE A 253 12.46 -9.99 -10.77
C PHE A 253 11.81 -10.44 -12.08
N ASP A 254 12.40 -11.45 -12.73
CA ASP A 254 11.86 -12.07 -13.93
C ASP A 254 10.94 -13.24 -13.56
N THR A 255 9.63 -13.08 -13.75
CA THR A 255 8.66 -14.11 -13.41
C THR A 255 8.66 -15.28 -14.39
N GLN A 256 9.11 -15.08 -15.62
CA GLN A 256 9.07 -16.08 -16.71
C GLN A 256 7.68 -16.66 -17.00
N ARG A 257 6.60 -15.99 -16.55
CA ARG A 257 5.23 -16.52 -16.55
C ARG A 257 5.09 -17.84 -15.78
N ASP A 258 5.95 -18.07 -14.80
CA ASP A 258 5.96 -19.23 -13.93
C ASP A 258 5.43 -18.85 -12.54
N LEU A 259 4.28 -19.45 -12.16
CA LEU A 259 3.61 -19.12 -10.90
C LEU A 259 4.40 -19.59 -9.66
N ASP A 260 5.21 -20.64 -9.77
CA ASP A 260 6.03 -21.12 -8.65
C ASP A 260 7.26 -20.23 -8.49
N LYS A 261 7.85 -19.79 -9.59
CA LYS A 261 8.89 -18.75 -9.57
C LYS A 261 8.36 -17.45 -8.97
N LEU A 262 7.15 -17.03 -9.34
CA LEU A 262 6.50 -15.86 -8.75
C LEU A 262 6.32 -16.01 -7.24
N ARG A 263 5.84 -17.16 -6.75
CA ARG A 263 5.72 -17.42 -5.30
C ARG A 263 7.07 -17.33 -4.59
N ASN A 264 8.14 -17.82 -5.20
CA ASN A 264 9.51 -17.69 -4.67
C ASN A 264 10.01 -16.23 -4.65
N ILE A 265 9.63 -15.43 -5.65
CA ILE A 265 9.92 -13.99 -5.68
C ILE A 265 9.23 -13.28 -4.50
N LEU A 266 7.96 -13.62 -4.22
CA LEU A 266 7.18 -12.96 -3.16
C LEU A 266 7.70 -13.21 -1.74
N VAL A 267 8.51 -14.26 -1.53
CA VAL A 267 9.16 -14.52 -0.23
C VAL A 267 10.60 -13.98 -0.16
N ASP A 268 11.09 -13.30 -1.20
CA ASP A 268 12.40 -12.65 -1.17
C ASP A 268 12.42 -11.57 -0.07
N PRO A 269 13.49 -11.49 0.75
CA PRO A 269 13.57 -10.50 1.84
C PRO A 269 13.35 -9.05 1.40
N PHE A 270 13.69 -8.72 0.15
CA PHE A 270 13.43 -7.38 -0.40
C PHE A 270 11.93 -7.05 -0.41
N MET A 271 11.06 -8.04 -0.61
CA MET A 271 9.60 -7.85 -0.62
C MET A 271 9.03 -7.45 0.75
N GLN A 272 9.79 -7.61 1.85
CA GLN A 272 9.39 -7.17 3.19
C GLN A 272 9.63 -5.68 3.45
N GLN A 273 10.44 -5.02 2.61
CA GLN A 273 10.83 -3.62 2.79
C GLN A 273 10.45 -2.70 1.63
N VAL A 274 9.91 -3.23 0.52
CA VAL A 274 9.49 -2.42 -0.63
C VAL A 274 8.44 -1.37 -0.27
N ASP A 275 8.48 -0.25 -0.98
CA ASP A 275 7.45 0.79 -0.93
C ASP A 275 6.38 0.60 -2.01
N LEU A 276 6.74 -0.05 -3.11
CA LEU A 276 5.86 -0.25 -4.25
C LEU A 276 6.32 -1.43 -5.11
N ILE A 277 5.35 -2.15 -5.66
CA ILE A 277 5.55 -3.22 -6.64
C ILE A 277 5.03 -2.76 -8.01
N ILE A 278 5.87 -2.80 -9.04
CA ILE A 278 5.49 -2.59 -10.44
C ILE A 278 5.37 -3.94 -11.12
N GLY A 279 4.20 -4.23 -11.68
CA GLY A 279 3.92 -5.52 -12.31
C GLY A 279 3.70 -6.63 -11.26
N PRO A 280 3.26 -7.83 -11.67
CA PRO A 280 3.24 -8.36 -13.02
C PRO A 280 2.07 -7.84 -13.87
N ILE A 281 2.07 -8.25 -15.14
CA ILE A 281 1.18 -7.72 -16.18
C ILE A 281 0.14 -8.75 -16.69
N TYR A 282 0.33 -10.04 -16.41
CA TYR A 282 -0.61 -11.08 -16.83
C TYR A 282 -1.62 -11.40 -15.71
N PRO A 283 -2.90 -11.68 -16.03
CA PRO A 283 -3.96 -11.85 -15.04
C PRO A 283 -3.65 -12.84 -13.91
N ASP A 284 -3.20 -14.06 -14.23
CA ASP A 284 -2.94 -15.11 -13.25
C ASP A 284 -1.83 -14.72 -12.25
N GLU A 285 -0.80 -14.01 -12.74
CA GLU A 285 0.28 -13.51 -11.90
C GLU A 285 -0.18 -12.30 -11.08
N THR A 286 -0.95 -11.40 -11.71
CA THR A 286 -1.51 -10.21 -11.08
C THR A 286 -2.41 -10.58 -9.90
N GLU A 287 -3.23 -11.64 -10.00
CA GLU A 287 -4.05 -12.11 -8.88
C GLU A 287 -3.23 -12.48 -7.65
N ILE A 288 -2.13 -13.20 -7.84
CA ILE A 288 -1.25 -13.61 -6.73
C ILE A 288 -0.56 -12.39 -6.11
N VAL A 289 -0.07 -11.46 -6.92
CA VAL A 289 0.61 -10.25 -6.41
C VAL A 289 -0.34 -9.27 -5.76
N MET A 290 -1.59 -9.14 -6.25
CA MET A 290 -2.61 -8.34 -5.59
C MET A 290 -2.92 -8.87 -4.19
N ALA A 291 -3.07 -10.18 -4.03
CA ALA A 291 -3.29 -10.78 -2.71
C ALA A 291 -2.11 -10.53 -1.75
N PHE A 292 -0.88 -10.59 -2.26
CA PHE A 292 0.31 -10.22 -1.50
C PHE A 292 0.32 -8.73 -1.13
N ALA A 293 0.02 -7.85 -2.07
CA ALA A 293 -0.03 -6.39 -1.90
C ALA A 293 -1.03 -5.99 -0.81
N GLU A 294 -2.25 -6.54 -0.85
CA GLU A 294 -3.26 -6.33 0.19
C GLU A 294 -2.79 -6.82 1.56
N LYS A 295 -2.27 -8.05 1.63
CA LYS A 295 -1.85 -8.65 2.90
C LYS A 295 -0.75 -7.82 3.57
N ASN A 296 0.16 -7.25 2.78
CA ASN A 296 1.34 -6.55 3.29
C ASN A 296 1.21 -5.03 3.26
N ASN A 297 0.06 -4.48 2.87
CA ASN A 297 -0.17 -3.04 2.72
C ASN A 297 0.87 -2.37 1.79
N VAL A 298 1.28 -3.04 0.71
CA VAL A 298 2.24 -2.53 -0.27
C VAL A 298 1.52 -2.21 -1.57
N PRO A 299 1.54 -0.95 -2.05
CA PRO A 299 0.98 -0.59 -3.34
C PRO A 299 1.56 -1.47 -4.48
N PHE A 300 0.67 -2.15 -5.19
CA PHE A 300 0.94 -2.83 -6.45
C PHE A 300 0.35 -2.02 -7.60
N VAL A 301 1.15 -1.78 -8.63
CA VAL A 301 0.74 -1.07 -9.85
C VAL A 301 0.86 -1.99 -11.05
N ASN A 302 -0.27 -2.27 -11.71
CA ASN A 302 -0.25 -2.83 -13.06
C ASN A 302 -0.03 -1.71 -14.09
N PRO A 303 1.07 -1.75 -14.86
CA PRO A 303 1.42 -0.66 -15.77
C PRO A 303 0.64 -0.65 -17.09
N LEU A 304 0.04 -1.77 -17.50
CA LEU A 304 -0.47 -1.96 -18.87
C LEU A 304 -1.98 -2.23 -18.96
N SER A 305 -2.57 -2.82 -17.94
CA SER A 305 -3.97 -3.25 -17.96
C SER A 305 -4.94 -2.07 -17.87
N ASN A 306 -6.06 -2.18 -18.58
CA ASN A 306 -7.26 -1.37 -18.38
C ASN A 306 -8.37 -2.17 -17.68
N ILE A 307 -8.19 -3.47 -17.45
CA ILE A 307 -9.20 -4.36 -16.84
C ILE A 307 -9.24 -4.09 -15.34
N ASP A 308 -10.41 -3.71 -14.83
CA ASP A 308 -10.66 -3.36 -13.43
C ASP A 308 -11.48 -4.39 -12.65
N ASP A 309 -11.63 -5.60 -13.19
CA ASP A 309 -12.25 -6.71 -12.48
C ASP A 309 -11.55 -6.90 -11.12
N ARG A 310 -12.34 -6.90 -10.04
CA ARG A 310 -11.91 -7.09 -8.63
C ARG A 310 -11.03 -5.98 -8.04
N LEU A 311 -10.58 -4.98 -8.80
CA LEU A 311 -9.81 -3.86 -8.23
C LEU A 311 -10.59 -3.01 -7.24
N GLY A 312 -11.92 -2.92 -7.39
CA GLY A 312 -12.78 -2.16 -6.47
C GLY A 312 -12.89 -2.76 -5.06
N GLU A 313 -12.39 -3.98 -4.85
CA GLU A 313 -12.43 -4.72 -3.59
C GLU A 313 -11.11 -4.59 -2.78
N LEU A 314 -10.10 -3.94 -3.35
CA LEU A 314 -8.71 -3.94 -2.91
C LEU A 314 -8.25 -2.50 -2.60
N GLU A 315 -7.40 -2.30 -1.58
CA GLU A 315 -6.91 -0.97 -1.16
C GLU A 315 -5.49 -0.64 -1.65
N PHE A 316 -4.76 -1.64 -2.10
CA PHE A 316 -3.36 -1.57 -2.50
C PHE A 316 -3.12 -1.99 -3.95
N ALA A 317 -4.15 -2.29 -4.74
CA ALA A 317 -4.02 -2.60 -6.16
C ALA A 317 -4.41 -1.41 -7.05
N TYR A 318 -3.54 -1.04 -7.99
CA TYR A 318 -3.71 0.13 -8.86
C TYR A 318 -3.48 -0.21 -10.34
N LEU A 319 -4.22 0.45 -11.23
CA LEU A 319 -3.88 0.54 -12.65
C LEU A 319 -3.23 1.89 -12.92
N PHE A 320 -2.09 1.90 -13.59
CA PHE A 320 -1.51 3.17 -14.04
C PHE A 320 -2.37 3.83 -15.14
N ARG A 321 -3.05 3.00 -15.94
CA ARG A 321 -3.92 3.43 -17.03
C ARG A 321 -5.37 3.57 -16.56
N PRO A 322 -6.23 4.28 -17.31
CA PRO A 322 -7.65 4.32 -17.05
C PRO A 322 -8.26 2.93 -17.08
N SER A 323 -9.21 2.65 -16.21
CA SER A 323 -9.94 1.40 -16.32
C SER A 323 -10.95 1.41 -17.47
N VAL A 324 -11.47 0.23 -17.84
CA VAL A 324 -12.62 0.08 -18.74
C VAL A 324 -13.78 0.96 -18.29
N SER A 325 -14.05 1.04 -16.97
CA SER A 325 -15.07 1.93 -16.42
C SER A 325 -14.76 3.41 -16.66
N SER A 326 -13.52 3.85 -16.44
CA SER A 326 -13.11 5.25 -16.66
C SER A 326 -13.15 5.64 -18.15
N LEU A 327 -12.69 4.76 -19.04
CA LEU A 327 -12.76 4.94 -20.49
C LEU A 327 -14.20 5.07 -20.97
N SER A 328 -15.09 4.16 -20.53
CA SER A 328 -16.51 4.21 -20.86
C SER A 328 -17.17 5.50 -20.35
N ASN A 329 -16.93 5.88 -19.09
CA ASN A 329 -17.50 7.09 -18.50
C ASN A 329 -17.11 8.35 -19.28
N ALA A 330 -15.83 8.49 -19.63
CA ALA A 330 -15.34 9.64 -20.40
C ALA A 330 -15.93 9.70 -21.81
N LEU A 331 -16.03 8.55 -22.49
CA LEU A 331 -16.69 8.49 -23.78
C LEU A 331 -18.16 8.91 -23.68
N ILE A 332 -18.92 8.33 -22.75
CA ILE A 332 -20.33 8.67 -22.58
C ILE A 332 -20.52 10.15 -22.22
N GLU A 333 -19.65 10.72 -21.40
CA GLU A 333 -19.66 12.15 -21.09
C GLU A 333 -19.44 13.00 -22.33
N TYR A 334 -18.46 12.64 -23.17
CA TYR A 334 -18.22 13.31 -24.45
C TYR A 334 -19.42 13.21 -25.38
N LEU A 335 -19.98 12.01 -25.59
CA LEU A 335 -21.13 11.81 -26.46
C LEU A 335 -22.31 12.69 -26.04
N ARG A 336 -22.57 12.77 -24.73
CA ARG A 336 -23.69 13.57 -24.19
C ARG A 336 -23.52 15.08 -24.39
N LYS A 337 -22.27 15.55 -24.41
CA LYS A 337 -21.95 16.97 -24.53
C LYS A 337 -21.80 17.42 -25.98
N ASN A 338 -21.30 16.56 -26.84
CA ASN A 338 -20.75 16.96 -28.14
C ASN A 338 -21.42 16.30 -29.35
N VAL A 339 -22.19 15.22 -29.18
CA VAL A 339 -22.81 14.50 -30.30
C VAL A 339 -24.32 14.73 -30.29
N GLU A 340 -24.84 15.27 -31.39
CA GLU A 340 -26.28 15.34 -31.63
C GLU A 340 -26.81 13.98 -32.05
N GLY A 341 -27.96 13.59 -31.48
CA GLY A 341 -28.53 12.26 -31.70
C GLY A 341 -28.09 11.24 -30.66
N LYS A 342 -28.60 10.02 -30.80
CA LYS A 342 -28.55 8.97 -29.76
C LYS A 342 -28.34 7.57 -30.32
N ARG A 343 -28.09 7.42 -31.62
CA ARG A 343 -27.88 6.13 -32.28
C ARG A 343 -26.38 5.81 -32.28
N LEU A 344 -25.99 4.78 -31.54
CA LEU A 344 -24.59 4.37 -31.38
C LEU A 344 -24.31 3.09 -32.17
N ALA A 345 -23.20 3.04 -32.89
CA ALA A 345 -22.66 1.81 -33.47
C ALA A 345 -21.27 1.52 -32.92
N ILE A 346 -21.09 0.33 -32.34
CA ILE A 346 -19.85 -0.12 -31.70
C ILE A 346 -19.27 -1.28 -32.50
N ALA A 347 -18.02 -1.13 -32.92
CA ALA A 347 -17.19 -2.20 -33.43
C ALA A 347 -16.03 -2.42 -32.45
N TYR A 348 -15.71 -3.67 -32.12
CA TYR A 348 -14.64 -3.98 -31.18
C TYR A 348 -13.82 -5.20 -31.60
N SER A 349 -12.55 -5.26 -31.24
CA SER A 349 -11.69 -6.41 -31.55
C SER A 349 -11.97 -7.62 -30.63
N ASN A 350 -11.29 -8.73 -30.85
CA ASN A 350 -11.45 -9.93 -30.02
C ASN A 350 -10.63 -9.92 -28.72
N THR A 351 -10.03 -8.78 -28.33
CA THR A 351 -9.32 -8.70 -27.06
C THR A 351 -10.30 -8.58 -25.89
N VAL A 352 -9.95 -9.18 -24.74
CA VAL A 352 -10.78 -9.14 -23.52
C VAL A 352 -11.11 -7.69 -23.12
N ARG A 353 -10.12 -6.79 -23.22
CA ARG A 353 -10.33 -5.36 -22.94
C ARG A 353 -11.39 -4.76 -23.86
N ASP A 354 -11.28 -4.96 -25.17
CA ASP A 354 -12.18 -4.32 -26.14
C ASP A 354 -13.60 -4.85 -26.03
N GLU A 355 -13.75 -6.15 -25.76
CA GLU A 355 -15.05 -6.77 -25.48
C GLU A 355 -15.68 -6.20 -24.19
N GLN A 356 -14.94 -6.14 -23.10
CA GLN A 356 -15.41 -5.57 -21.83
C GLN A 356 -15.76 -4.08 -21.98
N LEU A 357 -14.95 -3.31 -22.71
CA LEU A 357 -15.20 -1.90 -22.97
C LEU A 357 -16.43 -1.69 -23.85
N ALA A 358 -16.60 -2.47 -24.92
CA ALA A 358 -17.79 -2.42 -25.77
C ALA A 358 -19.06 -2.71 -24.97
N LYS A 359 -19.03 -3.77 -24.15
CA LYS A 359 -20.14 -4.12 -23.26
C LYS A 359 -20.45 -2.98 -22.29
N LYS A 360 -19.43 -2.43 -21.62
CA LYS A 360 -19.60 -1.34 -20.65
C LYS A 360 -20.15 -0.07 -21.31
N ILE A 361 -19.70 0.26 -22.52
CA ILE A 361 -20.20 1.41 -23.29
C ILE A 361 -21.66 1.19 -23.67
N ALA A 362 -22.02 0.02 -24.20
CA ALA A 362 -23.40 -0.30 -24.56
C ALA A 362 -24.36 -0.20 -23.37
N GLU A 363 -24.01 -0.79 -22.23
CA GLU A 363 -24.79 -0.71 -20.99
C GLU A 363 -24.88 0.73 -20.47
N SER A 364 -23.78 1.49 -20.55
CA SER A 364 -23.74 2.86 -20.03
C SER A 364 -24.50 3.84 -20.93
N SER A 365 -24.41 3.68 -22.25
CA SER A 365 -25.08 4.52 -23.23
C SER A 365 -26.60 4.39 -23.12
N GLU A 366 -27.13 3.17 -22.96
CA GLU A 366 -28.57 2.90 -22.80
C GLU A 366 -29.17 3.65 -21.61
N ARG A 367 -28.44 3.72 -20.48
CA ARG A 367 -28.87 4.48 -19.29
C ARG A 367 -29.05 5.97 -19.55
N PHE A 368 -28.40 6.52 -20.58
CA PHE A 368 -28.56 7.92 -21.02
C PHE A 368 -29.46 8.07 -22.26
N GLY A 369 -30.18 7.00 -22.61
CA GLY A 369 -31.16 6.95 -23.69
C GLY A 369 -30.57 6.78 -25.09
N TYR A 370 -29.32 6.34 -25.20
CA TYR A 370 -28.76 5.93 -26.49
C TYR A 370 -29.36 4.59 -26.93
N VAL A 371 -29.49 4.41 -28.23
CA VAL A 371 -29.89 3.16 -28.88
C VAL A 371 -28.67 2.56 -29.54
N ASN A 372 -28.25 1.38 -29.08
CA ASN A 372 -27.15 0.62 -29.66
C ASN A 372 -27.63 -0.05 -30.96
N MET A 373 -27.47 0.64 -32.09
CA MET A 373 -27.90 0.16 -33.42
C MET A 373 -27.07 -1.06 -33.85
N PHE A 374 -25.78 -1.05 -33.52
CA PHE A 374 -24.85 -2.12 -33.81
C PHE A 374 -23.88 -2.25 -32.63
N ASN A 375 -23.60 -3.48 -32.22
CA ASN A 375 -22.53 -3.80 -31.28
C ASN A 375 -21.92 -5.13 -31.72
N ARG A 376 -20.75 -5.08 -32.37
CA ARG A 376 -20.19 -6.24 -33.07
C ARG A 376 -18.69 -6.39 -32.87
N GLN A 377 -18.28 -7.61 -32.59
CA GLN A 377 -16.90 -8.01 -32.73
C GLN A 377 -16.53 -7.99 -34.22
N VAL A 378 -15.38 -7.38 -34.56
CA VAL A 378 -14.89 -7.24 -35.92
C VAL A 378 -13.43 -7.70 -36.05
N SER A 379 -13.04 -8.01 -37.27
CA SER A 379 -11.66 -8.26 -37.69
C SER A 379 -11.33 -7.40 -38.91
N ASN A 380 -10.09 -7.43 -39.38
CA ASN A 380 -9.70 -6.78 -40.63
C ASN A 380 -10.52 -7.25 -41.85
N LYS A 381 -11.09 -8.46 -41.83
CA LYS A 381 -11.90 -9.01 -42.94
C LYS A 381 -13.34 -8.50 -42.94
N ASP A 382 -13.88 -8.13 -41.78
CA ASP A 382 -15.30 -7.86 -41.61
C ASP A 382 -15.62 -6.41 -41.23
N ILE A 383 -14.61 -5.58 -40.94
CA ILE A 383 -14.79 -4.16 -40.62
C ILE A 383 -15.50 -3.39 -41.74
N ASN A 384 -15.21 -3.68 -43.02
CA ASN A 384 -15.89 -3.04 -44.15
C ASN A 384 -17.38 -3.40 -44.20
N ARG A 385 -17.74 -4.65 -43.85
CA ARG A 385 -19.14 -5.07 -43.74
C ARG A 385 -19.86 -4.30 -42.62
N PHE A 386 -19.17 -4.02 -41.52
CA PHE A 386 -19.73 -3.18 -40.45
C PHE A 386 -20.04 -1.76 -40.95
N PHE A 387 -19.18 -1.16 -41.77
CA PHE A 387 -19.44 0.16 -42.36
C PHE A 387 -20.59 0.15 -43.39
N ASP A 388 -20.70 -0.90 -44.20
CA ASP A 388 -21.82 -1.06 -45.12
C ASP A 388 -23.15 -1.20 -44.37
N ASP A 389 -23.18 -1.97 -43.29
CA ASP A 389 -24.38 -2.20 -42.48
C ASP A 389 -24.86 -0.92 -41.77
N THR A 390 -23.91 -0.10 -41.30
CA THR A 390 -24.19 1.22 -40.70
C THR A 390 -24.58 2.28 -41.74
N GLN A 391 -24.43 1.98 -43.03
CA GLN A 391 -24.64 2.91 -44.15
C GLN A 391 -23.81 4.19 -43.99
N LEU A 392 -22.53 4.01 -43.62
CA LEU A 392 -21.59 5.10 -43.44
C LEU A 392 -21.10 5.58 -44.82
N ARG A 393 -21.90 6.40 -45.52
CA ARG A 393 -21.58 6.98 -46.84
C ARG A 393 -21.94 8.47 -46.90
N TYR A 394 -21.23 9.25 -47.73
CA TYR A 394 -21.41 10.71 -47.85
C TYR A 394 -22.85 11.13 -48.21
N ASP A 395 -23.51 10.36 -49.06
CA ASP A 395 -24.80 10.68 -49.69
C ASP A 395 -26.00 10.02 -48.99
N SER A 396 -25.77 9.25 -47.93
CA SER A 396 -26.82 8.55 -47.18
C SER A 396 -26.95 9.04 -45.75
N LEU A 397 -28.17 9.03 -45.22
CA LEU A 397 -28.41 9.20 -43.79
C LEU A 397 -27.86 7.96 -43.06
N SER A 398 -26.72 8.11 -42.39
CA SER A 398 -26.14 7.06 -41.56
C SER A 398 -27.17 6.53 -40.56
N LYS A 399 -27.15 5.20 -40.33
CA LYS A 399 -27.99 4.55 -39.32
C LYS A 399 -27.53 4.85 -37.89
N ALA A 400 -26.33 5.38 -37.72
CA ALA A 400 -25.76 5.79 -36.44
C ALA A 400 -25.32 7.27 -36.46
N ASP A 401 -25.49 7.93 -35.33
CA ASP A 401 -25.08 9.32 -35.08
C ASP A 401 -23.61 9.39 -34.63
N VAL A 402 -23.06 8.28 -34.13
CA VAL A 402 -21.64 8.12 -33.79
C VAL A 402 -21.19 6.67 -34.01
N ILE A 403 -19.98 6.51 -34.52
CA ILE A 403 -19.30 5.22 -34.65
C ILE A 403 -18.20 5.14 -33.60
N VAL A 404 -18.11 4.03 -32.88
CA VAL A 404 -17.03 3.75 -31.92
C VAL A 404 -16.31 2.49 -32.36
N ILE A 405 -14.99 2.57 -32.56
CA ILE A 405 -14.14 1.45 -32.97
C ILE A 405 -13.08 1.22 -31.88
N LEU A 406 -13.23 0.10 -31.17
CA LEU A 406 -12.36 -0.29 -30.05
C LEU A 406 -11.36 -1.34 -30.53
N SER A 407 -10.19 -0.89 -30.97
CA SER A 407 -9.11 -1.78 -31.40
C SER A 407 -7.77 -1.06 -31.45
N ASP A 408 -6.71 -1.74 -31.02
CA ASP A 408 -5.31 -1.36 -31.30
C ASP A 408 -4.73 -2.15 -32.48
N ASP A 409 -5.53 -2.91 -33.24
CA ASP A 409 -5.06 -3.68 -34.38
C ASP A 409 -4.79 -2.75 -35.59
N PRO A 410 -3.53 -2.63 -36.05
CA PRO A 410 -3.20 -1.78 -37.19
C PRO A 410 -3.93 -2.20 -38.48
N ASN A 411 -4.35 -3.46 -38.62
CA ASN A 411 -5.09 -3.92 -39.80
C ASN A 411 -6.54 -3.41 -39.79
N ILE A 412 -7.18 -3.34 -38.61
CA ILE A 412 -8.52 -2.73 -38.48
C ILE A 412 -8.42 -1.23 -38.74
N ALA A 413 -7.39 -0.58 -38.18
CA ALA A 413 -7.15 0.84 -38.40
C ALA A 413 -6.90 1.15 -39.88
N SER A 414 -5.97 0.46 -40.54
CA SER A 414 -5.65 0.68 -41.96
C SER A 414 -6.88 0.52 -42.87
N SER A 415 -7.68 -0.53 -42.68
CA SER A 415 -8.94 -0.70 -43.41
C SER A 415 -9.93 0.43 -43.14
N THR A 416 -10.01 0.91 -41.90
CA THR A 416 -10.87 2.04 -41.52
C THR A 416 -10.44 3.33 -42.20
N PHE A 417 -9.15 3.66 -42.17
CA PHE A 417 -8.61 4.84 -42.86
C PHE A 417 -8.93 4.81 -44.36
N GLY A 418 -8.67 3.69 -45.04
CA GLY A 418 -8.97 3.56 -46.47
C GLY A 418 -10.47 3.68 -46.79
N PHE A 419 -11.33 3.14 -45.91
CA PHE A 419 -12.77 3.32 -46.05
C PHE A 419 -13.18 4.79 -45.92
N MET A 420 -12.70 5.47 -44.88
CA MET A 420 -13.06 6.85 -44.57
C MET A 420 -12.57 7.83 -45.64
N GLU A 421 -11.35 7.63 -46.16
CA GLU A 421 -10.81 8.38 -47.29
C GLU A 421 -11.71 8.26 -48.53
N SER A 422 -12.27 7.07 -48.79
CA SER A 422 -13.13 6.84 -49.96
C SER A 422 -14.55 7.41 -49.83
N GLN A 423 -15.06 7.58 -48.60
CA GLN A 423 -16.47 7.92 -48.36
C GLN A 423 -16.71 9.32 -47.78
N ASN A 424 -15.66 10.11 -47.46
CA ASN A 424 -15.75 11.47 -46.91
C ASN A 424 -16.76 11.60 -45.75
N ILE A 425 -16.55 10.82 -44.69
CA ILE A 425 -17.53 10.62 -43.61
C ILE A 425 -17.70 11.87 -42.72
N LYS A 426 -18.95 12.27 -42.48
CA LYS A 426 -19.30 13.40 -41.58
C LYS A 426 -19.64 12.98 -40.14
N VAL A 427 -19.89 11.69 -39.92
CA VAL A 427 -20.24 11.15 -38.60
C VAL A 427 -18.96 11.07 -37.76
N PRO A 428 -18.97 11.50 -36.48
CA PRO A 428 -17.83 11.30 -35.59
C PRO A 428 -17.46 9.82 -35.48
N VAL A 429 -16.17 9.51 -35.68
CA VAL A 429 -15.63 8.16 -35.51
C VAL A 429 -14.67 8.17 -34.33
N VAL A 430 -15.13 7.63 -33.21
CA VAL A 430 -14.33 7.51 -31.99
C VAL A 430 -13.44 6.27 -32.09
N VAL A 431 -12.15 6.45 -31.90
CA VAL A 431 -11.12 5.39 -31.96
C VAL A 431 -10.21 5.45 -30.73
N LEU A 432 -9.40 4.42 -30.50
CA LEU A 432 -8.38 4.46 -29.46
C LEU A 432 -7.20 5.36 -29.86
N ASP A 433 -6.59 6.01 -28.87
CA ASP A 433 -5.44 6.90 -29.07
C ASP A 433 -4.19 6.22 -29.65
N SER A 434 -4.13 4.89 -29.64
CA SER A 434 -3.06 4.11 -30.29
C SER A 434 -2.95 4.40 -31.79
N TRP A 435 -4.06 4.80 -32.44
CA TRP A 435 -4.11 5.12 -33.86
C TRP A 435 -3.23 6.32 -34.24
N LEU A 436 -2.93 7.20 -33.28
CA LEU A 436 -2.00 8.31 -33.43
C LEU A 436 -0.55 7.87 -33.65
N ASN A 437 -0.22 6.60 -33.37
CA ASN A 437 1.16 6.08 -33.43
C ASN A 437 1.39 5.14 -34.61
N PHE A 438 0.38 4.85 -35.44
CA PHE A 438 0.58 3.99 -36.60
C PHE A 438 1.36 4.74 -37.69
N ASN A 439 2.39 4.09 -38.24
CA ASN A 439 3.29 4.66 -39.23
C ASN A 439 2.61 5.05 -40.56
N PHE A 440 1.45 4.45 -40.87
CA PHE A 440 0.66 4.78 -42.05
C PHE A 440 -0.37 5.88 -41.82
N ALA A 441 -0.60 6.31 -40.57
CA ALA A 441 -1.50 7.41 -40.27
C ALA A 441 -0.78 8.74 -40.55
N SER A 442 -0.99 9.29 -41.73
CA SER A 442 -0.49 10.64 -42.06
C SER A 442 -1.30 11.71 -41.34
N TYR A 443 -0.70 12.89 -41.19
CA TYR A 443 -1.35 14.05 -40.58
C TYR A 443 -2.64 14.41 -41.33
N GLU A 444 -2.58 14.44 -42.66
CA GLU A 444 -3.69 14.78 -43.54
C GLU A 444 -4.85 13.79 -43.38
N MET A 445 -4.55 12.49 -43.24
CA MET A 445 -5.55 11.44 -43.00
C MET A 445 -6.22 11.55 -41.63
N LEU A 446 -5.51 12.02 -40.61
CA LEU A 446 -6.08 12.17 -39.27
C LEU A 446 -6.95 13.44 -39.17
N GLU A 447 -6.53 14.55 -39.78
CA GLU A 447 -7.26 15.82 -39.73
C GLU A 447 -8.52 15.79 -40.59
N SER A 448 -8.48 15.16 -41.77
CA SER A 448 -9.60 15.24 -42.72
C SER A 448 -10.79 14.33 -42.38
N GLN A 449 -10.69 13.48 -41.36
CA GLN A 449 -11.55 12.30 -41.21
C GLN A 449 -12.47 12.28 -39.98
N ASN A 450 -12.74 13.40 -39.30
CA ASN A 450 -13.65 13.45 -38.13
C ASN A 450 -13.34 12.38 -37.05
N PHE A 451 -12.06 12.04 -36.90
CA PHE A 451 -11.61 11.13 -35.87
C PHE A 451 -11.60 11.81 -34.51
N VAL A 452 -12.06 11.06 -33.52
CA VAL A 452 -12.04 11.44 -32.11
C VAL A 452 -11.28 10.35 -31.36
N PHE A 453 -10.23 10.72 -30.64
CA PHE A 453 -9.36 9.76 -29.96
C PHE A 453 -9.71 9.67 -28.48
N LEU A 454 -10.03 8.47 -28.03
CA LEU A 454 -10.23 8.14 -26.62
C LEU A 454 -8.87 7.91 -25.96
N GLY A 455 -8.46 8.83 -25.08
CA GLY A 455 -7.13 8.83 -24.49
C GLY A 455 -6.89 7.74 -23.45
N ASN A 456 -5.69 7.16 -23.45
CA ASN A 456 -5.33 6.05 -22.57
C ASN A 456 -3.89 6.22 -22.05
N ASN A 457 -3.69 7.28 -21.26
CA ASN A 457 -2.40 7.90 -20.93
C ASN A 457 -1.69 8.48 -22.18
N THR A 458 -2.44 9.19 -23.03
CA THR A 458 -1.95 9.70 -24.31
C THR A 458 -0.77 10.66 -24.13
N MET A 459 0.24 10.52 -25.01
CA MET A 459 1.37 11.44 -25.06
C MET A 459 0.92 12.84 -25.47
N ASN A 460 1.41 13.85 -24.77
CA ASN A 460 1.27 15.24 -25.18
C ASN A 460 2.38 15.57 -26.19
N PHE A 461 2.07 15.48 -27.48
CA PHE A 461 3.02 15.71 -28.58
C PHE A 461 3.61 17.13 -28.60
N ASN A 462 2.98 18.08 -27.91
CA ASN A 462 3.45 19.46 -27.77
C ASN A 462 4.36 19.67 -26.55
N SER A 463 4.57 18.64 -25.72
CA SER A 463 5.40 18.75 -24.53
C SER A 463 6.88 18.84 -24.90
N GLU A 464 7.56 19.90 -24.47
CA GLU A 464 9.02 20.02 -24.59
C GLU A 464 9.75 18.85 -23.91
N TYR A 465 9.19 18.33 -22.81
CA TYR A 465 9.74 17.17 -22.11
C TYR A 465 9.65 15.89 -22.95
N LEU A 466 8.61 15.74 -23.78
CA LEU A 466 8.50 14.60 -24.70
C LEU A 466 9.56 14.69 -25.79
N ILE A 467 9.75 15.87 -26.38
CA ILE A 467 10.78 16.11 -27.39
C ILE A 467 12.16 15.81 -26.82
N GLN A 468 12.44 16.28 -25.60
CA GLN A 468 13.69 16.02 -24.90
C GLN A 468 13.88 14.52 -24.63
N PHE A 469 12.88 13.85 -24.06
CA PHE A 469 12.93 12.41 -23.81
C PHE A 469 13.22 11.63 -25.09
N ARG A 470 12.49 11.88 -26.18
CA ARG A 470 12.71 11.20 -27.47
C ARG A 470 14.12 11.42 -28.00
N THR A 471 14.61 12.66 -27.91
CA THR A 471 15.95 13.03 -28.38
C THR A 471 17.04 12.30 -27.60
N ASP A 472 16.95 12.30 -26.26
CA ASP A 472 17.98 11.68 -25.42
C ASP A 472 17.87 10.14 -25.41
N PHE A 473 16.66 9.60 -25.55
CA PHE A 473 16.44 8.17 -25.79
C PHE A 473 17.08 7.74 -27.11
N TYR A 474 16.84 8.46 -28.20
CA TYR A 474 17.42 8.17 -29.51
C TYR A 474 18.95 8.25 -29.49
N LYS A 475 19.53 9.27 -28.86
CA LYS A 475 21.01 9.37 -28.71
C LYS A 475 21.61 8.15 -28.01
N LYS A 476 20.89 7.56 -27.06
CA LYS A 476 21.38 6.43 -26.26
C LYS A 476 21.13 5.07 -26.93
N HIS A 477 19.97 4.89 -27.55
CA HIS A 477 19.49 3.61 -28.05
C HIS A 477 19.52 3.49 -29.58
N LEU A 478 19.79 4.58 -30.30
CA LEU A 478 19.80 4.69 -31.77
C LEU A 478 18.47 4.30 -32.45
N ILE A 479 17.39 4.27 -31.67
CA ILE A 479 16.02 4.00 -32.09
C ILE A 479 15.08 4.95 -31.36
N TYR A 480 13.97 5.31 -32.00
CA TYR A 480 12.92 6.08 -31.33
C TYR A 480 12.25 5.22 -30.25
N PRO A 481 11.87 5.80 -29.10
CA PRO A 481 11.13 5.06 -28.07
C PRO A 481 9.77 4.59 -28.61
N SER A 482 9.39 3.35 -28.32
CA SER A 482 8.05 2.84 -28.62
C SER A 482 7.00 3.42 -27.65
N SER A 483 5.72 3.23 -27.93
CA SER A 483 4.64 3.64 -27.01
C SER A 483 4.80 3.04 -25.61
N ASN A 484 5.29 1.80 -25.50
CA ASN A 484 5.57 1.16 -24.22
C ASN A 484 6.74 1.83 -23.48
N ALA A 485 7.78 2.25 -24.19
CA ALA A 485 8.89 3.00 -23.59
C ALA A 485 8.46 4.37 -23.08
N HIS A 486 7.56 5.08 -23.79
CA HIS A 486 6.96 6.31 -23.28
C HIS A 486 6.14 6.04 -22.01
N LEU A 487 5.30 5.00 -22.02
CA LEU A 487 4.48 4.64 -20.87
C LEU A 487 5.34 4.28 -19.64
N GLY A 488 6.43 3.54 -19.84
CA GLY A 488 7.37 3.19 -18.76
C GLY A 488 8.12 4.38 -18.19
N TYR A 489 8.50 5.34 -19.04
CA TYR A 489 9.12 6.60 -18.60
C TYR A 489 8.13 7.42 -17.75
N GLU A 490 6.91 7.58 -18.25
CA GLU A 490 5.85 8.33 -17.58
C GLU A 490 5.43 7.69 -16.24
N LEU A 491 5.34 6.37 -16.19
CA LEU A 491 5.03 5.59 -14.99
C LEU A 491 5.98 5.93 -13.82
N ILE A 492 7.29 6.01 -14.09
CA ILE A 492 8.27 6.31 -13.04
C ILE A 492 8.15 7.77 -12.58
N TYR A 493 7.91 8.71 -13.50
CA TYR A 493 7.63 10.09 -13.11
C TYR A 493 6.39 10.15 -12.20
N TRP A 494 5.30 9.48 -12.56
CA TRP A 494 4.11 9.41 -11.72
C TRP A 494 4.39 8.77 -10.34
N ILE A 495 5.11 7.64 -10.27
CA ILE A 495 5.44 6.98 -9.00
C ILE A 495 6.32 7.87 -8.11
N VAL A 496 7.46 8.32 -8.62
CA VAL A 496 8.47 9.07 -7.85
C VAL A 496 7.92 10.44 -7.45
N GLU A 497 7.09 11.05 -8.27
CA GLU A 497 6.41 12.26 -7.88
C GLU A 497 5.29 11.98 -6.87
N THR A 498 4.70 10.79 -6.80
CA THR A 498 3.66 10.47 -5.82
C THR A 498 4.25 10.13 -4.45
N ILE A 499 5.27 9.28 -4.40
CA ILE A 499 5.96 8.86 -3.17
C ILE A 499 7.46 9.02 -3.31
N ASN A 500 8.07 9.63 -2.29
CA ASN A 500 9.50 9.79 -2.14
C ASN A 500 9.79 10.33 -0.72
N PRO A 501 11.07 10.40 -0.29
CA PRO A 501 11.42 10.87 1.05
C PRO A 501 10.85 12.24 1.45
N SER A 502 10.65 13.16 0.49
CA SER A 502 10.10 14.49 0.76
C SER A 502 8.57 14.53 0.85
N LYS A 503 7.88 13.55 0.24
CA LYS A 503 6.40 13.47 0.19
C LYS A 503 5.84 12.41 1.16
N GLY A 504 6.70 11.57 1.72
CA GLY A 504 6.31 10.35 2.41
C GLY A 504 5.95 9.23 1.44
N PHE A 505 5.65 8.06 2.00
CA PHE A 505 5.45 6.81 1.27
C PHE A 505 4.00 6.29 1.31
N ASP A 506 3.06 7.08 1.84
CA ASP A 506 1.63 6.78 1.79
C ASP A 506 1.08 7.09 0.39
N PHE A 507 1.10 6.07 -0.47
CA PHE A 507 0.72 6.20 -1.87
C PHE A 507 -0.72 6.66 -2.06
N ARG A 508 -1.67 6.05 -1.33
CA ARG A 508 -3.10 6.36 -1.47
C ARG A 508 -3.42 7.78 -1.01
N LYS A 509 -2.89 8.19 0.15
CA LYS A 509 -3.08 9.54 0.67
C LYS A 509 -2.50 10.58 -0.29
N ASN A 510 -1.30 10.34 -0.80
CA ASN A 510 -0.65 11.27 -1.71
C ASN A 510 -1.43 11.41 -3.02
N LEU A 511 -1.93 10.31 -3.61
CA LEU A 511 -2.80 10.37 -4.79
C LEU A 511 -4.10 11.15 -4.52
N ASN A 512 -4.75 10.90 -3.39
CA ASN A 512 -6.00 11.57 -3.02
C ASN A 512 -5.86 13.10 -2.85
N GLN A 513 -4.69 13.59 -2.43
CA GLN A 513 -4.44 15.02 -2.21
C GLN A 513 -4.03 15.77 -3.47
N ARG A 514 -3.68 15.04 -4.54
CA ARG A 514 -3.00 15.59 -5.71
C ARG A 514 -3.93 16.10 -6.79
N GLY A 515 -5.20 15.67 -6.81
CA GLY A 515 -6.14 16.09 -7.85
C GLY A 515 -5.68 15.68 -9.25
N TYR A 516 -6.11 16.48 -10.24
CA TYR A 516 -5.55 16.42 -11.58
C TYR A 516 -4.08 16.86 -11.60
N GLN A 517 -3.28 16.12 -12.35
CA GLN A 517 -1.85 16.34 -12.49
C GLN A 517 -1.48 16.34 -13.96
N SER A 518 -0.78 17.38 -14.43
CA SER A 518 -0.17 17.33 -15.75
C SER A 518 0.90 16.25 -15.79
N GLY A 519 0.90 15.48 -16.89
CA GLY A 519 1.91 14.45 -17.12
C GLY A 519 3.28 15.04 -17.39
N ARG A 520 4.33 14.23 -17.24
CA ARG A 520 5.67 14.64 -17.65
C ARG A 520 5.73 14.69 -19.17
N ILE A 521 5.28 13.64 -19.84
CA ILE A 521 5.16 13.55 -21.30
C ILE A 521 3.74 13.19 -21.77
N SER A 522 2.81 12.91 -20.86
CA SER A 522 1.40 12.67 -21.17
C SER A 522 0.52 13.89 -20.89
N TYR A 523 -0.75 13.83 -21.29
CA TYR A 523 -1.71 14.88 -20.93
C TYR A 523 -1.95 14.96 -19.42
N GLY A 524 -1.90 13.85 -18.69
CA GLY A 524 -1.98 13.85 -17.22
C GLY A 524 -2.75 12.72 -16.59
N PHE A 525 -3.01 12.89 -15.29
CA PHE A 525 -3.58 11.88 -14.41
C PHE A 525 -4.58 12.50 -13.43
N ASP A 526 -5.61 11.75 -13.04
CA ASP A 526 -6.39 12.03 -11.82
C ASP A 526 -6.73 10.72 -11.10
N PHE A 527 -6.10 10.53 -9.93
CA PHE A 527 -6.28 9.37 -9.06
C PHE A 527 -7.07 9.71 -7.79
N THR A 528 -7.72 10.87 -7.73
CA THR A 528 -8.47 11.29 -6.53
C THR A 528 -9.57 10.28 -6.21
N ASN A 529 -9.48 9.63 -5.04
CA ASN A 529 -10.39 8.57 -4.61
C ASN A 529 -10.53 7.43 -5.63
N SER A 530 -9.46 7.11 -6.36
CA SER A 530 -9.45 6.12 -7.43
C SER A 530 -8.22 5.22 -7.38
N PHE A 531 -8.41 3.98 -7.84
CA PHE A 531 -7.33 2.99 -8.03
C PHE A 531 -6.81 2.96 -9.48
N ASN A 532 -7.41 3.75 -10.37
CA ASN A 532 -6.99 3.88 -11.76
C ASN A 532 -7.01 5.36 -12.18
N ASN A 533 -6.34 5.67 -13.30
CA ASN A 533 -6.35 7.02 -13.84
C ASN A 533 -7.75 7.39 -14.37
N ARG A 534 -8.46 8.29 -13.70
CA ARG A 534 -9.78 8.74 -14.16
C ARG A 534 -9.70 9.84 -15.22
N TYR A 535 -8.53 10.43 -15.42
CA TYR A 535 -8.35 11.43 -16.46
C TYR A 535 -8.16 10.75 -17.82
N VAL A 536 -9.21 10.82 -18.62
CA VAL A 536 -9.28 10.27 -19.98
C VAL A 536 -9.53 11.45 -20.92
N PRO A 537 -8.50 12.02 -21.56
CA PRO A 537 -8.70 13.11 -22.50
C PRO A 537 -9.39 12.58 -23.76
N ILE A 538 -10.38 13.33 -24.26
CA ILE A 538 -10.94 13.10 -25.59
C ILE A 538 -10.29 14.09 -26.54
N LEU A 539 -9.59 13.56 -27.54
CA LEU A 539 -8.70 14.36 -28.40
C LEU A 539 -9.24 14.42 -29.82
N GLU A 540 -9.08 15.57 -30.46
CA GLU A 540 -9.30 15.77 -31.89
C GLU A 540 -8.09 16.50 -32.48
N LEU A 541 -7.78 16.21 -33.75
CA LEU A 541 -6.69 16.87 -34.45
C LEU A 541 -7.24 18.12 -35.16
N GLU A 542 -6.76 19.29 -34.74
CA GLU A 542 -7.14 20.57 -35.35
C GLU A 542 -5.89 21.36 -35.75
N SER A 543 -5.69 21.60 -37.05
CA SER A 543 -4.62 22.46 -37.59
C SER A 543 -3.22 22.10 -37.08
N GLY A 544 -2.90 20.81 -37.04
CA GLY A 544 -1.57 20.32 -36.65
C GLY A 544 -1.51 19.77 -35.24
N ILE A 545 -2.53 20.05 -34.44
CA ILE A 545 -2.41 20.02 -32.98
C ILE A 545 -3.53 19.18 -32.39
N LEU A 546 -3.17 18.20 -31.56
CA LEU A 546 -4.14 17.46 -30.76
C LEU A 546 -4.68 18.35 -29.64
N LYS A 547 -5.99 18.59 -29.66
CA LYS A 547 -6.70 19.37 -28.65
C LYS A 547 -7.69 18.51 -27.89
N THR A 548 -7.88 18.84 -26.61
CA THR A 548 -8.90 18.23 -25.76
C THR A 548 -10.27 18.86 -26.04
N LYS A 549 -11.32 18.04 -26.17
CA LYS A 549 -12.72 18.47 -26.33
C LYS A 549 -13.46 18.69 -25.01
#